data_AF-A0A6I6WA67-F1
#
_entry.id   AF-A0A6I6WA67-F1
#
_cell.length_a   1.000
_cell.length_b   1.000
_cell.length_c   1.000
_cell.angle_alpha   90.00
_cell.angle_beta   90.00
_cell.angle_gamma   90.00
#
_symmetry.space_group_name_H-M   'P 1'
#
loop_
_entity.id
_entity.type
_entity.pdbx_description
1 polymer ?
#
loop_
_entity_poly.entity_id
_entity_poly.type
_entity_poly.pdbx_seq_one_letter_code
_entity_poly.pdbx_strand_id
1 'polypeptide(L)' 'MIDSRFVLLNAGDSSATLHAETSMAIEMAHSLGAIDMDEHTHYVGRLHRIYTIQSEAFLADIRRSAP' A
#
# COMPACT_ATOMS: atom_id res chain seq x y z
N MET A 1 -7.34 9.55 7.47
CA MET A 1 -6.77 8.36 8.17
C MET A 1 -6.20 7.33 7.21
N ILE A 2 -6.80 7.12 6.02
CA ILE A 2 -6.23 6.26 4.98
C ILE A 2 -5.02 6.95 4.33
N ASP A 3 -5.13 8.23 3.95
CA ASP A 3 -4.02 8.96 3.30
C ASP A 3 -2.74 9.07 4.12
N SER A 4 -2.84 9.23 5.45
CA SER A 4 -1.66 9.28 6.32
C SER A 4 -0.83 8.00 6.28
N ARG A 5 -1.49 6.84 6.06
CA ARG A 5 -0.80 5.56 5.87
C ARG A 5 -0.12 5.49 4.51
N PHE A 6 -0.78 6.00 3.47
CA PHE A 6 -0.17 6.15 2.15
C PHE A 6 1.04 7.09 2.16
N VAL A 7 1.09 8.11 3.01
CA VAL A 7 2.29 8.95 3.18
C VAL A 7 3.47 8.12 3.69
N LEU A 8 3.27 7.27 4.69
CA LEU A 8 4.31 6.39 5.23
C LEU A 8 4.79 5.36 4.20
N LEU A 9 3.85 4.73 3.50
CA LEU A 9 4.15 3.78 2.43
C LEU A 9 4.97 4.43 1.29
N ASN A 10 4.63 5.67 0.92
CA ASN A 10 5.38 6.43 -0.09
C ASN A 10 6.75 6.93 0.42
N ALA A 11 6.92 7.09 1.73
CA ALA A 11 8.21 7.39 2.34
C ALA A 11 9.16 6.18 2.35
N GLY A 12 8.73 5.03 1.85
CA GLY A 12 9.53 3.82 1.73
C GLY A 12 9.39 2.84 2.90
N ASP A 13 8.46 3.09 3.83
CA ASP A 13 8.10 2.06 4.81
C ASP A 13 7.38 0.92 4.08
N SER A 14 8.08 -0.20 3.94
CA SER A 14 7.58 -1.41 3.28
C SER A 14 7.23 -2.50 4.27
N SER A 15 6.97 -2.15 5.54
CA SER A 15 6.63 -3.14 6.56
C SER A 15 5.32 -3.85 6.25
N ALA A 16 5.29 -5.17 6.47
CA ALA A 16 4.10 -5.99 6.26
C ALA A 16 2.92 -5.52 7.13
N THR A 17 3.21 -5.04 8.34
CA THR A 17 2.20 -4.50 9.26
C THR A 17 1.51 -3.25 8.69
N LEU A 18 2.28 -2.29 8.17
CA LEU A 18 1.70 -1.07 7.59
C LEU A 18 0.83 -1.37 6.37
N HIS A 19 1.24 -2.31 5.52
CA HIS A 19 0.41 -2.77 4.40
C HIS A 19 -0.89 -3.42 4.87
N ALA A 20 -0.83 -4.30 5.88
CA ALA A 20 -2.01 -4.95 6.44
C ALA A 20 -2.97 -3.94 7.09
N GLU A 21 -2.46 -3.00 7.87
CA GLU A 21 -3.25 -1.93 8.49
C GLU A 21 -3.87 -0.99 7.46
N THR A 22 -3.16 -0.71 6.36
CA THR A 22 -3.68 0.12 5.27
C THR A 22 -4.81 -0.59 4.54
N SER A 23 -4.62 -1.87 4.21
CA SER A 23 -5.67 -2.71 3.62
C SER A 23 -6.91 -2.78 4.52
N MET A 24 -6.72 -3.08 5.80
CA MET A 24 -7.80 -3.12 6.79
C MET A 24 -8.53 -1.77 6.89
N ALA A 25 -7.82 -0.64 6.88
CA ALA A 25 -8.43 0.68 6.96
C ALA A 25 -9.30 0.99 5.72
N ILE A 26 -8.88 0.57 4.53
CA ILE A 26 -9.65 0.72 3.28
C ILE A 26 -10.93 -0.12 3.36
N GLU A 27 -10.82 -1.40 3.72
CA GLU A 27 -11.97 -2.30 3.82
C GLU A 27 -12.97 -1.87 4.89
N MET A 28 -12.49 -1.42 6.06
CA MET A 28 -13.36 -0.90 7.11
C MET A 28 -14.08 0.37 6.69
N ALA A 29 -13.39 1.30 6.03
CA ALA A 29 -14.01 2.54 5.57
C ALA A 29 -15.14 2.27 4.57
N HIS A 30 -14.93 1.36 3.63
CA HIS A 30 -15.96 0.96 2.67
C HIS A 30 -17.13 0.23 3.37
N SER A 31 -16.82 -0.73 4.26
CA SER A 31 -17.85 -1.50 4.99
C SER A 31 -18.73 -0.64 5.89
N LEU A 32 -18.18 0.45 6.43
CA LEU A 32 -18.91 1.42 7.25
C LEU A 32 -19.63 2.51 6.41
N GLY A 33 -19.52 2.47 5.08
CA GLY A 33 -20.10 3.45 4.17
C GLY A 33 -19.44 4.83 4.22
N ALA A 34 -18.21 4.91 4.73
CA ALA A 34 -17.45 6.16 4.80
C ALA A 34 -16.79 6.54 3.46
N ILE A 35 -16.61 5.56 2.57
CA ILE A 35 -16.17 5.73 1.19
C ILE A 35 -17.05 4.90 0.27
N ASP A 36 -17.20 5.34 -0.98
CA ASP A 36 -17.92 4.60 -2.00
C ASP A 36 -17.05 3.53 -2.69
N MET A 37 -17.65 2.80 -3.64
CA MET A 37 -16.99 1.74 -4.38
C MET A 37 -15.87 2.28 -5.30
N ASP A 38 -16.01 3.50 -5.83
CA ASP A 38 -15.02 4.10 -6.71
C ASP A 38 -13.78 4.52 -5.90
N GLU A 39 -14.00 5.12 -4.73
CA GLU A 39 -12.96 5.44 -3.75
C GLU A 39 -12.27 4.19 -3.21
N HIS A 40 -13.02 3.14 -2.86
CA HIS A 40 -12.46 1.84 -2.46
C HIS A 40 -11.55 1.28 -3.55
N THR A 41 -12.04 1.22 -4.79
CA THR A 41 -11.27 0.75 -5.95
C THR A 41 -10.00 1.59 -6.15
N HIS A 42 -10.12 2.92 -6.01
CA HIS A 42 -9.00 3.83 -6.12
C HIS A 42 -7.91 3.53 -5.08
N TYR A 43 -8.30 3.39 -3.80
CA TYR A 43 -7.35 3.14 -2.72
C TYR A 43 -6.70 1.76 -2.82
N VAL A 44 -7.46 0.70 -3.13
CA VAL A 44 -6.91 -0.64 -3.36
C VAL A 44 -5.92 -0.62 -4.52
N GLY A 45 -6.29 -0.01 -5.64
CA GLY A 45 -5.40 0.13 -6.80
C GLY A 45 -4.14 0.96 -6.50
N ARG A 46 -4.23 1.94 -5.61
CA ARG A 46 -3.07 2.71 -5.12
C ARG A 46 -2.16 1.86 -4.23
N LEU A 47 -2.70 1.08 -3.31
CA LEU A 47 -1.94 0.18 -2.43
C LEU A 47 -1.18 -0.87 -3.23
N HIS A 48 -1.85 -1.49 -4.21
CA HIS A 48 -1.23 -2.48 -5.08
C HIS A 48 -0.06 -1.90 -5.88
N ARG A 49 -0.21 -0.70 -6.45
CA ARG A 49 0.88 -0.02 -7.19
C ARG A 49 2.11 0.22 -6.31
N ILE A 50 1.92 0.66 -5.08
CA ILE A 50 3.03 0.86 -4.14
C ILE A 50 3.73 -0.46 -3.84
N TYR A 51 2.96 -1.51 -3.56
CA TYR A 51 3.51 -2.83 -3.30
C TYR A 51 4.36 -3.34 -4.49
N THR A 52 3.87 -3.19 -5.71
CA THR A 52 4.63 -3.51 -6.93
C THR A 52 5.95 -2.75 -6.99
N ILE A 53 5.93 -1.42 -6.84
CA ILE A 53 7.14 -0.59 -6.88
C ILE A 53 8.16 -1.02 -5.82
N GLN A 54 7.71 -1.25 -4.58
CA GLN A 54 8.58 -1.69 -3.49
C GLN A 54 9.18 -3.07 -3.76
N SER A 55 8.37 -4.01 -4.30
CA SER A 55 8.86 -5.35 -4.66
C SER A 55 9.88 -5.32 -5.80
N GLU A 56 9.67 -4.48 -6.82
CA GLU A 56 10.60 -4.31 -7.94
C GLU A 56 11.93 -3.71 -7.47
N ALA A 57 11.88 -2.71 -6.58
CA ALA A 57 13.06 -2.12 -5.97
C ALA A 57 13.86 -3.16 -5.18
N PHE A 58 13.17 -3.97 -4.35
CA PHE A 58 13.80 -5.06 -3.61
C PHE A 58 14.47 -6.10 -4.51
N LEU A 59 13.80 -6.51 -5.61
CA LEU A 59 14.39 -7.44 -6.59
C LEU A 59 15.59 -6.83 -7.32
N ALA A 60 15.56 -5.53 -7.63
CA ALA A 60 16.67 -4.82 -8.25
C ALA A 60 17.90 -4.79 -7.32
N ASP A 61 17.69 -4.55 -6.02
CA ASP A 61 18.76 -4.58 -5.01
C ASP A 61 19.38 -5.97 -4.88
N ILE A 62 18.55 -7.03 -4.85
CA ILE A 62 19.05 -8.42 -4.86
C ILE A 62 19.95 -8.66 -6.08
N ARG A 63 19.48 -8.30 -7.29
CA ARG A 63 20.25 -8.48 -8.54
C ARG A 63 21.57 -7.73 -8.53
N ARG A 64 21.62 -6.55 -7.88
CA ARG A 64 22.84 -5.75 -7.75
C ARG A 64 23.82 -6.35 -6.75
N SER A 65 23.30 -7.00 -5.71
CA SER A 65 24.09 -7.60 -4.63
C SER A 65 24.57 -9.04 -4.91
N ALA A 66 24.02 -9.69 -5.95
CA ALA A 66 24.47 -11.00 -6.38
C ALA A 66 25.83 -10.89 -7.11
N PRO A 67 26.88 -11.61 -6.66
CA PRO A 67 28.22 -11.57 -7.22
C PRO A 67 28.34 -12.21 -8.62
#